data_AF-A0A2A9GKM9-F1
#
_entry.id   AF-A0A2A9GKM9-F1
#
_cell.length_a   1.000
_cell.length_b   1.000
_cell.length_c   1.000
_cell.angle_alpha   90.00
_cell.angle_beta   90.00
_cell.angle_gamma   90.00
#
_symmetry.space_group_name_H-M   'P 1'
#
loop_
_entity.id
_entity.type
_entity.pdbx_description
1 polymer ?
#
loop_
_entity_poly.entity_id
_entity_poly.type
_entity_poly.pdbx_seq_one_letter_code
_entity_poly.pdbx_strand_id
1 'polypeptide(L)'
;MDLIVGNKKVTPKATRRIPGGIEAELVGEELTSLIDATFTGIEIACLGGDLDHHALDVTDIRMAGSATTVTLMTAREMALH
;
A
#
# COMPACT_ATOMS: atom_id res chain seq x y z
N MET A 1 -4.57 -5.14 8.42
CA MET A 1 -3.33 -4.32 8.46
C MET A 1 -3.70 -2.94 8.01
N ASP A 2 -3.10 -1.93 8.60
CA ASP A 2 -3.30 -0.54 8.19
C ASP A 2 -2.08 -0.06 7.40
N LEU A 3 -2.23 1.11 6.77
CA LEU A 3 -1.15 1.81 6.10
C LEU A 3 -0.88 3.12 6.82
N ILE A 4 0.39 3.50 6.87
CA ILE A 4 0.82 4.85 7.21
C ILE A 4 1.30 5.48 5.92
N VAL A 5 0.72 6.61 5.55
CA VAL A 5 1.10 7.42 4.40
C VAL A 5 1.59 8.76 4.94
N GLY A 6 2.90 8.95 4.98
CA GLY A 6 3.54 10.06 5.69
C GLY A 6 3.19 10.05 7.17
N ASN A 7 2.34 10.99 7.59
CA ASN A 7 1.83 11.09 8.97
C ASN A 7 0.36 10.69 9.12
N LYS A 8 -0.26 10.17 8.05
CA LYS A 8 -1.67 9.81 8.00
C LYS A 8 -1.85 8.31 8.10
N LYS A 9 -2.73 7.87 9.00
CA LYS A 9 -3.20 6.50 9.02
C LYS A 9 -4.28 6.31 7.95
N VAL A 10 -4.12 5.27 7.13
CA VAL A 10 -5.07 4.82 6.10
C VAL A 10 -5.53 3.42 6.47
N THR A 11 -6.85 3.19 6.43
CA THR A 11 -7.45 1.90 6.83
C THR A 11 -8.05 1.24 5.60
N PRO A 12 -7.34 0.34 4.91
CA PRO A 12 -7.88 -0.29 3.72
C PRO A 12 -9.15 -1.07 4.04
N LYS A 13 -10.09 -1.10 3.08
CA LYS A 13 -11.34 -1.84 3.22
C LYS A 13 -11.10 -3.35 3.35
N ALA A 14 -10.08 -3.85 2.65
CA ALA A 14 -9.57 -5.20 2.79
C ALA A 14 -8.06 -5.20 2.65
N THR A 15 -7.39 -6.11 3.38
CA THR A 15 -5.95 -6.34 3.23
C THR A 15 -5.66 -7.82 3.15
N ARG A 16 -4.70 -8.17 2.30
CA ARG A 16 -4.19 -9.54 2.14
C ARG A 16 -2.67 -9.52 2.10
N ARG A 17 -2.06 -10.44 2.84
CA ARG A 17 -0.61 -10.64 2.78
C ARG A 17 -0.25 -11.44 1.52
N ILE A 18 0.79 -10.98 0.82
CA ILE A 18 1.44 -11.69 -0.28
C ILE A 18 2.93 -11.83 0.01
N PRO A 19 3.67 -12.72 -0.67
CA PRO A 19 5.13 -12.74 -0.55
C PRO A 19 5.71 -11.35 -0.84
N GLY A 20 6.56 -10.84 0.06
CA GLY A 20 7.24 -9.57 -0.15
C GLY A 20 6.44 -8.29 0.08
N GLY A 21 5.11 -8.38 0.23
CA GLY A 21 4.24 -7.20 0.35
C GLY A 21 2.80 -7.46 0.79
N ILE A 22 1.90 -6.51 0.52
CA ILE A 22 0.46 -6.65 0.77
C ILE A 22 -0.34 -6.23 -0.47
N GLU A 23 -1.53 -6.80 -0.61
CA GLU A 23 -2.58 -6.26 -1.46
C GLU A 23 -3.60 -5.56 -0.56
N ALA A 24 -3.98 -4.33 -0.93
CA ALA A 24 -4.91 -3.50 -0.19
C ALA A 24 -6.04 -3.02 -1.11
N GLU A 25 -7.29 -3.23 -0.70
CA GLU A 25 -8.45 -2.61 -1.37
C GLU A 25 -8.69 -1.22 -0.76
N LEU A 26 -8.60 -0.20 -1.61
CA LEU A 26 -8.70 1.21 -1.21
C LEU A 26 -9.78 1.91 -2.04
N VAL A 27 -10.47 2.86 -1.42
CA VAL A 27 -11.51 3.66 -2.07
C VAL A 27 -11.42 5.13 -1.63
N GLY A 28 -11.95 6.03 -2.45
CA GLY A 28 -12.10 7.44 -2.10
C GLY A 28 -10.78 8.11 -1.68
N GLU A 29 -10.83 8.85 -0.57
CA GLU A 29 -9.73 9.68 -0.08
C GLU A 29 -8.46 8.87 0.21
N GLU A 30 -8.61 7.65 0.71
CA GLU A 30 -7.51 6.76 1.08
C GLU A 30 -6.70 6.32 -0.14
N LEU A 31 -7.40 5.96 -1.22
CA LEU A 31 -6.77 5.67 -2.51
C LEU A 31 -6.05 6.90 -3.06
N THR A 32 -6.71 8.07 -3.06
CA THR A 32 -6.08 9.29 -3.58
C THR A 32 -4.85 9.71 -2.76
N SER A 33 -4.89 9.56 -1.43
CA SER A 33 -3.76 9.85 -0.54
C SER A 33 -2.57 8.94 -0.84
N LEU A 34 -2.82 7.66 -1.08
CA LEU A 34 -1.77 6.69 -1.42
C LEU A 34 -1.13 6.99 -2.79
N ILE A 35 -1.96 7.30 -3.78
CA ILE A 35 -1.49 7.63 -5.14
C ILE A 35 -0.62 8.89 -5.09
N ASP A 36 -1.06 9.94 -4.41
CA ASP A 36 -0.29 11.18 -4.27
C ASP A 36 1.07 10.92 -3.59
N ALA A 37 1.08 10.13 -2.52
CA ALA A 37 2.32 9.76 -1.83
C ALA A 37 3.33 9.03 -2.73
N THR A 38 2.83 8.14 -3.59
CA THR A 38 3.65 7.39 -4.57
C THR A 38 4.41 8.33 -5.51
N PHE A 39 3.81 9.46 -5.92
CA PHE A 39 4.44 10.40 -6.85
C PHE A 39 5.22 11.54 -6.17
N THR A 40 4.93 11.81 -4.91
CA THR A 40 5.56 12.90 -4.14
C THR A 40 6.77 12.45 -3.32
N GLY A 41 7.03 11.14 -3.27
CA GLY A 41 8.12 10.57 -2.46
C GLY A 41 7.82 10.57 -0.96
N ILE A 42 6.55 10.67 -0.59
CA ILE A 42 6.09 10.51 0.79
C ILE A 42 6.18 9.02 1.14
N GLU A 43 6.75 8.72 2.30
CA GLU A 43 6.90 7.34 2.78
C GLU A 43 5.54 6.66 2.97
N ILE A 44 5.45 5.42 2.50
CA ILE A 44 4.33 4.53 2.74
C ILE A 44 4.86 3.36 3.57
N ALA A 45 4.23 3.07 4.70
CA ALA A 45 4.60 1.97 5.57
C ALA A 45 3.40 1.13 5.99
N CYS A 46 3.62 -0.14 6.30
CA CYS A 46 2.57 -0.98 6.88
C CYS A 46 2.52 -0.82 8.40
N LEU A 47 1.32 -0.82 8.96
CA LEU A 47 1.09 -0.90 10.40
C LEU A 47 0.34 -2.20 10.73
N GLY A 48 0.99 -3.05 11.50
CA GLY A 48 0.52 -4.35 11.96
C GLY A 48 1.08 -5.55 11.19
N GLY A 49 1.10 -6.70 11.89
CA GLY A 49 1.58 -8.00 11.37
C GLY A 49 3.07 -8.02 11.05
N ASP A 50 3.50 -8.95 10.20
CA ASP A 50 4.94 -9.23 9.98
C ASP A 50 5.69 -8.16 9.18
N LEU A 51 4.98 -7.14 8.67
CA LEU A 51 5.56 -5.99 7.95
C LEU A 51 5.42 -4.69 8.76
N ASP A 52 5.19 -4.77 10.06
CA ASP A 52 5.01 -3.59 10.89
C ASP A 52 6.19 -2.62 10.76
N HIS A 53 5.88 -1.36 10.41
CA HIS A 53 6.82 -0.27 10.13
C HIS A 53 7.80 -0.51 8.97
N HIS A 54 7.56 -1.49 8.10
CA HIS A 54 8.33 -1.64 6.86
C HIS A 54 7.86 -0.64 5.81
N ALA A 55 8.84 0.04 5.19
CA ALA A 55 8.61 0.86 4.01
C ALA A 55 8.14 0.00 2.82
N LEU A 56 7.15 0.51 2.10
CA LEU A 56 6.50 -0.11 0.97
C LEU A 56 6.41 0.85 -0.20
N ASP A 57 6.47 0.28 -1.40
CA ASP A 57 6.27 0.98 -2.66
C ASP A 57 5.07 0.39 -3.39
N VAL A 58 4.30 1.25 -4.06
CA VAL A 58 3.22 0.81 -4.93
C VAL A 58 3.81 0.24 -6.21
N THR A 59 3.48 -1.03 -6.50
CA THR A 59 4.02 -1.76 -7.67
C THR A 59 2.96 -2.04 -8.72
N ASP A 60 1.69 -2.16 -8.33
CA ASP A 60 0.58 -2.42 -9.24
C ASP A 60 -0.72 -1.81 -8.70
N ILE A 61 -1.57 -1.33 -9.61
CA ILE A 61 -2.90 -0.80 -9.29
C ILE A 61 -3.89 -1.41 -10.28
N ARG A 62 -4.86 -2.16 -9.74
CA ARG A 62 -5.90 -2.83 -10.52
C ARG A 62 -7.27 -2.32 -10.13
N MET A 63 -8.01 -1.86 -11.13
CA MET A 63 -9.38 -1.39 -10.96
C MET A 63 -10.35 -2.39 -11.58
N ALA A 64 -11.33 -2.85 -10.80
CA ALA A 64 -12.37 -3.77 -11.25
C ALA A 64 -13.72 -3.40 -10.62
N GLY A 65 -14.63 -2.85 -11.44
CA GLY A 65 -15.92 -2.36 -10.95
C GLY A 65 -15.73 -1.22 -9.95
N SER A 66 -16.23 -1.39 -8.73
CA SER A 66 -16.10 -0.43 -7.62
C SER A 66 -14.90 -0.70 -6.70
N ALA A 67 -14.08 -1.71 -7.01
CA ALA A 67 -12.92 -2.07 -6.21
C ALA A 67 -11.63 -1.63 -6.89
N THR A 68 -10.76 -0.96 -6.12
CA THR A 68 -9.37 -0.69 -6.52
C THR A 68 -8.46 -1.46 -5.59
N THR A 69 -7.73 -2.43 -6.14
CA THR A 69 -6.71 -3.20 -5.43
C THR A 69 -5.36 -2.61 -5.75
N VAL A 70 -4.59 -2.29 -4.71
CA VAL A 70 -3.22 -1.79 -4.81
C VAL A 70 -2.28 -2.82 -4.24
N THR A 71 -1.22 -3.13 -4.99
CA THR A 71 -0.14 -4.02 -4.55
C THR A 71 1.01 -3.17 -4.04
N LEU A 72 1.38 -3.37 -2.78
CA LEU A 72 2.46 -2.68 -2.10
C LEU A 72 3.56 -3.67 -1.73
N MET A 73 4.79 -3.44 -2.16
CA MET A 73 5.91 -4.36 -1.96
C MET A 73 7.03 -3.66 -1.19
N THR A 74 7.80 -4.41 -0.40
CA THR A 74 9.03 -3.89 0.20
C THR A 74 10.11 -3.69 -0.88
N ALA A 75 10.92 -2.63 -0.75
CA ALA A 75 11.98 -2.30 -1.71
C ALA A 75 12.94 -3.46 -2.02
N ARG A 76 13.14 -4.39 -1.07
CA ARG A 76 13.98 -5.58 -1.25
C ARG A 76 13.47 -6.51 -2.35
N GLU A 77 12.16 -6.54 -2.59
CA GLU A 77 11.52 -7.45 -3.53
C GLU A 77 11.30 -6.82 -4.91
N MET A 78 11.31 -5.48 -5.00
CA MET A 78 11.32 -4.76 -6.28
C MET A 78 12.63 -4.94 -7.05
N ALA A 79 13.73 -5.24 -6.36
CA ALA A 79 15.05 -5.42 -6.99
C ALA A 79 15.26 -6.79 -7.66
N LEU A 80 14.28 -7.70 -7.57
CA LEU A 80 14.37 -9.07 -8.08
C LEU A 80 13.61 -9.29 -9.40
N HIS A 81 13.04 -8.24 -10.00
CA HIS A 81 12.27 -8.31 -11.25
C HIS A 81 12.79 -7.34 -12.32
#